data_AF-A0A947T206-F1
#
_entry.id   AF-A0A947T206-F1
#
_cell.length_a   1.000
_cell.length_b   1.000
_cell.length_c   1.000
_cell.angle_alpha   90.00
_cell.angle_beta   90.00
_cell.angle_gamma   90.00
#
_symmetry.space_group_name_H-M   'P 1'
#
loop_
_entity.id
_entity.type
_entity.pdbx_description
1 polymer ?
#
loop_
_entity_poly.entity_id
_entity_poly.type
_entity_poly.pdbx_seq_one_letter_code
_entity_poly.pdbx_strand_id
1 'polypeptide(L)'
;SEVGAGLIEDGFGVLTFGGSGSVRAVLTAAAKKRSFFVSCAATLPDGEGVEMAADLAAAGVAVELIPDDEIGEVMLGCDIVLLGTSAIGPAAAMNISGSALVTSTACDMGVPLYLVASVEKVLPGPLFDRAVLAGSMEGRYEPIPLRDLTAVVTEFGVLNPEAAGSLAAELEVAPQLSGG
;
A
#
# COMPACT_ATOMS: atom_id res chain seq x y z
N SER A 1 2.33 -12.55 -0.84
CA SER A 1 3.59 -12.96 -1.51
C SER A 1 4.59 -13.39 -0.45
N GLU A 2 5.36 -14.46 -0.66
CA GLU A 2 6.45 -14.85 0.26
C GLU A 2 7.51 -13.75 0.38
N VAL A 3 7.73 -12.96 -0.68
CA VAL A 3 8.66 -11.81 -0.67
C VAL A 3 8.25 -10.80 0.41
N GLY A 4 6.99 -10.34 0.39
CA GLY A 4 6.50 -9.39 1.39
C GLY A 4 6.38 -9.98 2.79
N ALA A 5 6.08 -11.28 2.90
CA ALA A 5 5.98 -11.94 4.21
C ALA A 5 7.34 -11.97 4.94
N GLY A 6 8.45 -11.96 4.19
CA GLY A 6 9.80 -11.89 4.75
C GLY A 6 10.16 -10.54 5.39
N LEU A 7 9.34 -9.50 5.19
CA LEU A 7 9.54 -8.18 5.84
C LEU A 7 8.99 -8.13 7.28
N ILE A 8 8.17 -9.11 7.66
CA ILE A 8 7.50 -9.14 8.97
C ILE A 8 8.25 -10.08 9.89
N GLU A 9 8.71 -9.57 11.04
CA GLU A 9 9.37 -10.36 12.08
C GLU A 9 8.41 -10.71 13.23
N ASP A 10 8.86 -11.61 14.11
CA ASP A 10 8.10 -11.97 15.31
C ASP A 10 8.03 -10.78 16.27
N GLY A 11 6.83 -10.47 16.74
CA GLY A 11 6.54 -9.36 17.65
C GLY A 11 6.21 -8.04 16.96
N PHE A 12 6.25 -7.96 15.63
CA PHE A 12 5.99 -6.71 14.91
C PHE A 12 4.56 -6.17 15.11
N GLY A 13 4.44 -4.86 15.24
CA GLY A 13 3.22 -4.10 14.98
C GLY A 13 3.15 -3.68 13.52
N VAL A 14 2.05 -3.98 12.84
CA VAL A 14 1.86 -3.66 11.42
C VAL A 14 0.60 -2.81 11.25
N LEU A 15 0.73 -1.62 10.67
CA LEU A 15 -0.40 -0.79 10.29
C LEU A 15 -0.76 -0.99 8.82
N THR A 16 -2.06 -1.07 8.52
CA THR A 16 -2.60 -1.02 7.15
C THR A 16 -3.78 -0.06 7.05
N PHE A 17 -3.96 0.52 5.86
CA PHE A 17 -5.03 1.45 5.53
C PHE A 17 -5.67 1.03 4.20
N GLY A 18 -7.00 0.86 4.20
CA GLY A 18 -7.79 0.44 3.05
C GLY A 18 -7.93 -1.07 2.87
N GLY A 19 -8.57 -1.48 1.78
CA GLY A 19 -8.74 -2.88 1.40
C GLY A 19 -7.77 -3.30 0.30
N SER A 20 -6.87 -4.25 0.58
CA SER A 20 -5.93 -4.75 -0.43
C SER A 20 -5.75 -6.26 -0.36
N GLY A 21 -6.18 -6.96 -1.41
CA GLY A 21 -5.95 -8.40 -1.55
C GLY A 21 -4.46 -8.78 -1.59
N SER A 22 -3.60 -7.89 -2.08
CA SER A 22 -2.15 -8.11 -2.11
C SER A 22 -1.53 -8.01 -0.70
N VAL A 23 -1.95 -7.00 0.08
CA VAL A 23 -1.53 -6.86 1.48
C VAL A 23 -2.08 -8.02 2.31
N ARG A 24 -3.35 -8.38 2.13
CA ARG A 24 -3.98 -9.54 2.80
C ARG A 24 -3.18 -10.82 2.55
N ALA A 25 -2.81 -11.06 1.30
CA ALA A 25 -2.01 -12.23 0.93
C ALA A 25 -0.58 -12.22 1.51
N VAL A 26 -0.01 -11.05 1.81
CA VAL A 26 1.27 -10.93 2.53
C VAL A 26 1.07 -11.25 4.01
N LEU A 27 0.12 -10.60 4.68
CA LEU A 27 -0.16 -10.77 6.10
C LEU A 27 -0.55 -12.22 6.43
N THR A 28 -1.47 -12.82 5.67
CA THR A 28 -1.86 -14.22 5.86
C THR A 28 -0.71 -15.19 5.60
N ALA A 29 0.21 -14.87 4.68
CA ALA A 29 1.38 -15.72 4.45
C ALA A 29 2.38 -15.63 5.61
N ALA A 30 2.64 -14.42 6.13
CA ALA A 30 3.51 -14.21 7.28
C ALA A 30 2.97 -14.91 8.54
N ALA A 31 1.66 -14.86 8.78
CA ALA A 31 1.02 -15.44 9.97
C ALA A 31 1.16 -16.97 10.07
N LYS A 32 1.53 -17.66 8.98
CA LYS A 32 1.83 -19.10 9.00
C LYS A 32 3.15 -19.42 9.71
N LYS A 33 4.05 -18.45 9.82
CA LYS A 33 5.44 -18.64 10.29
C LYS A 33 5.84 -17.69 11.41
N ARG A 34 5.06 -16.63 11.63
CA ARG A 34 5.36 -15.51 12.53
C ARG A 34 4.17 -15.15 13.40
N SER A 35 4.44 -14.66 14.59
CA SER A 35 3.46 -14.05 15.48
C SER A 35 3.68 -12.54 15.52
N PHE A 36 2.70 -11.77 15.04
CA PHE A 36 2.72 -10.31 14.96
C PHE A 36 1.28 -9.79 15.10
N PHE A 37 1.11 -8.49 15.19
CA PHE A 37 -0.20 -7.87 15.38
C PHE A 37 -0.47 -6.82 14.30
N VAL A 38 -1.70 -6.78 13.78
CA VAL A 38 -2.10 -5.86 12.72
C VAL A 38 -3.13 -4.87 13.24
N SER A 39 -2.89 -3.58 13.05
CA SER A 39 -3.91 -2.55 13.21
C SER A 39 -4.43 -2.15 11.83
N CYS A 40 -5.73 -2.33 11.61
CA CYS A 40 -6.42 -1.92 10.38
C CYS A 40 -7.20 -0.65 10.64
N ALA A 41 -6.87 0.46 9.96
CA ALA A 41 -7.72 1.65 9.94
C ALA A 41 -9.05 1.34 9.25
N ALA A 42 -10.18 1.83 9.78
CA ALA A 42 -11.52 1.50 9.29
C ALA A 42 -11.83 2.00 7.87
N THR A 43 -11.17 3.08 7.44
CA THR A 43 -11.32 3.77 6.15
C THR A 43 -12.78 4.12 5.85
N LEU A 44 -13.38 4.92 6.72
CA LEU A 44 -14.75 5.38 6.55
C LEU A 44 -14.81 6.55 5.55
N PRO A 45 -15.93 6.68 4.78
CA PRO A 45 -17.20 5.97 4.93
C PRO A 45 -17.28 4.63 4.19
N ASP A 46 -16.37 4.32 3.27
CA ASP A 46 -16.47 3.14 2.40
C ASP A 46 -16.21 1.82 3.14
N GLY A 47 -15.46 1.85 4.24
CA GLY A 47 -15.31 0.73 5.17
C GLY A 47 -14.40 -0.40 4.69
N GLU A 48 -13.53 -0.15 3.69
CA GLU A 48 -12.66 -1.19 3.12
C GLU A 48 -11.74 -1.85 4.18
N GLY A 49 -11.27 -1.08 5.15
CA GLY A 49 -10.47 -1.57 6.27
C GLY A 49 -11.25 -2.43 7.26
N VAL A 50 -12.57 -2.23 7.38
CA VAL A 50 -13.47 -3.10 8.17
C VAL A 50 -13.52 -4.48 7.54
N GLU A 51 -13.70 -4.55 6.22
CA GLU A 51 -13.68 -5.81 5.48
C GLU A 51 -12.31 -6.50 5.56
N MET A 52 -11.23 -5.72 5.40
CA MET A 52 -9.85 -6.20 5.55
C MET A 52 -9.59 -6.82 6.93
N ALA A 53 -10.00 -6.15 8.00
CA ALA A 53 -9.84 -6.66 9.37
C ALA A 53 -10.63 -7.96 9.59
N ALA A 54 -11.88 -8.01 9.10
CA ALA A 54 -12.71 -9.20 9.20
C ALA A 54 -12.09 -10.40 8.46
N ASP A 55 -11.57 -10.18 7.25
CA ASP A 55 -10.91 -11.21 6.45
C ASP A 55 -9.62 -11.72 7.11
N LEU A 56 -8.81 -10.82 7.68
CA LEU A 56 -7.59 -11.18 8.40
C LEU A 56 -7.89 -11.98 9.67
N ALA A 57 -8.89 -11.57 10.44
CA ALA A 57 -9.35 -12.29 11.63
C ALA A 57 -9.86 -13.69 11.25
N ALA A 58 -10.65 -13.81 10.18
CA ALA A 58 -11.13 -15.09 9.67
C ALA A 58 -9.99 -16.01 9.20
N ALA A 59 -8.89 -15.43 8.73
CA ALA A 59 -7.66 -16.15 8.37
C ALA A 59 -6.75 -16.47 9.57
N GLY A 60 -7.14 -16.12 10.81
CA GLY A 60 -6.39 -16.39 12.03
C GLY A 60 -5.23 -15.42 12.29
N VAL A 61 -5.20 -14.27 11.62
CA VAL A 61 -4.22 -13.20 11.89
C VAL A 61 -4.69 -12.41 13.12
N ALA A 62 -3.79 -12.13 14.06
CA ALA A 62 -4.11 -11.24 15.18
C ALA A 62 -4.24 -9.81 14.65
N VAL A 63 -5.45 -9.27 14.72
CA VAL A 63 -5.81 -7.99 14.11
C VAL A 63 -6.81 -7.24 14.98
N GLU A 64 -6.69 -5.92 14.98
CA GLU A 64 -7.70 -4.99 15.48
C GLU A 64 -8.18 -4.04 14.38
N LEU A 65 -9.37 -3.50 14.58
CA LEU A 65 -9.91 -2.42 13.78
C LEU A 65 -9.80 -1.13 14.59
N ILE A 66 -9.19 -0.10 14.02
CA ILE A 66 -9.01 1.20 14.67
C ILE A 66 -9.82 2.28 13.92
N PRO A 67 -10.32 3.30 14.64
CA PRO A 67 -10.79 4.54 14.02
C PRO A 67 -9.70 5.24 13.20
N ASP A 68 -10.08 5.91 12.11
CA ASP A 68 -9.12 6.59 11.22
C ASP A 68 -8.38 7.75 11.90
N ASP A 69 -8.98 8.36 12.94
CA ASP A 69 -8.38 9.43 13.73
C ASP A 69 -7.37 8.93 14.79
N GLU A 70 -7.32 7.62 15.05
CA GLU A 70 -6.35 7.00 15.98
C GLU A 70 -5.05 6.56 15.27
N ILE A 71 -4.97 6.67 13.94
CA ILE A 71 -3.81 6.23 13.14
C ILE A 71 -2.48 6.76 13.70
N GLY A 72 -2.43 8.04 14.07
CA GLY A 72 -1.21 8.66 14.59
C GLY A 72 -0.77 8.09 15.94
N GLU A 73 -1.70 7.78 16.83
CA GLU A 73 -1.38 7.18 18.14
C GLU A 73 -0.93 5.73 17.98
N VAL A 74 -1.64 4.96 17.17
CA VAL A 74 -1.32 3.55 16.90
C VAL A 74 0.02 3.38 16.19
N MET A 75 0.35 4.29 15.27
CA MET A 75 1.60 4.24 14.51
C MET A 75 2.85 4.33 15.40
N LEU A 76 2.77 4.94 16.59
CA LEU A 76 3.89 4.99 17.56
C LEU A 76 4.34 3.60 18.04
N GLY A 77 3.45 2.60 17.99
CA GLY A 77 3.73 1.22 18.36
C GLY A 77 3.96 0.29 17.18
N CYS A 78 4.03 0.81 15.95
CA CYS A 78 4.16 0.02 14.73
C CYS A 78 5.62 -0.03 14.25
N ASP A 79 6.03 -1.20 13.79
CA ASP A 79 7.36 -1.44 13.21
C ASP A 79 7.37 -1.19 11.70
N ILE A 80 6.25 -1.46 11.02
CA ILE A 80 6.09 -1.20 9.58
C ILE A 80 4.66 -0.78 9.23
N VAL A 81 4.53 -0.09 8.10
CA VAL A 81 3.26 0.18 7.42
C VAL A 81 3.22 -0.59 6.10
N LEU A 82 2.14 -1.34 5.85
CA LEU A 82 1.90 -2.00 4.58
C LEU A 82 0.65 -1.41 3.91
N LEU A 83 0.83 -0.83 2.73
CA LEU A 83 -0.26 -0.27 1.95
C LEU A 83 -0.44 -1.03 0.63
N GLY A 84 -1.69 -1.12 0.16
CA GLY A 84 -1.97 -1.47 -1.23
C GLY A 84 -1.75 -0.27 -2.16
N THR A 85 -2.01 -0.48 -3.44
CA THR A 85 -2.07 0.60 -4.43
C THR A 85 -2.98 0.20 -5.58
N SER A 86 -3.54 1.18 -6.28
CA SER A 86 -4.32 1.00 -7.50
C SER A 86 -3.45 1.08 -8.75
N ALA A 87 -2.42 1.93 -8.73
CA ALA A 87 -1.47 2.08 -9.85
C ALA A 87 -0.12 2.63 -9.36
N ILE A 88 0.95 2.33 -10.08
CA ILE A 88 2.30 2.87 -9.86
C ILE A 88 2.74 3.55 -11.14
N GLY A 89 3.17 4.81 -11.05
CA GLY A 89 3.74 5.57 -12.15
C GLY A 89 5.21 5.91 -11.92
N PRO A 90 5.80 6.77 -12.77
CA PRO A 90 7.23 7.10 -12.69
C PRO A 90 7.67 7.79 -11.39
N ALA A 91 6.78 8.54 -10.73
CA ALA A 91 7.14 9.33 -9.54
C ALA A 91 6.17 9.18 -8.36
N ALA A 92 5.00 8.60 -8.58
CA ALA A 92 3.97 8.45 -7.55
C ALA A 92 3.21 7.13 -7.75
N ALA A 93 2.51 6.71 -6.71
CA ALA A 93 1.50 5.66 -6.77
C ALA A 93 0.13 6.26 -6.50
N MET A 94 -0.92 5.71 -7.11
CA MET A 94 -2.31 6.09 -6.82
C MET A 94 -2.90 5.16 -5.78
N ASN A 95 -3.38 5.71 -4.68
CA ASN A 95 -3.95 4.94 -3.59
C ASN A 95 -5.23 5.62 -3.06
N ILE A 96 -5.97 4.97 -2.17
CA ILE A 96 -7.22 5.52 -1.65
C ILE A 96 -6.99 6.80 -0.83
N SER A 97 -7.97 7.68 -0.82
CA SER A 97 -7.92 8.96 -0.08
C SER A 97 -7.68 8.75 1.42
N GLY A 98 -6.80 9.56 2.00
CA GLY A 98 -6.30 9.43 3.37
C GLY A 98 -4.93 8.74 3.46
N SER A 99 -4.53 7.98 2.43
CA SER A 99 -3.22 7.31 2.39
C SER A 99 -2.03 8.28 2.38
N ALA A 100 -2.18 9.50 1.87
CA ALA A 100 -1.15 10.54 1.91
C ALA A 100 -0.88 11.00 3.35
N LEU A 101 -1.92 11.10 4.19
CA LEU A 101 -1.77 11.41 5.61
C LEU A 101 -1.05 10.27 6.34
N VAL A 102 -1.43 9.02 6.08
CA VAL A 102 -0.73 7.84 6.62
C VAL A 102 0.75 7.86 6.21
N THR A 103 1.03 8.15 4.94
CA THR A 103 2.39 8.20 4.39
C THR A 103 3.23 9.28 5.04
N SER A 104 2.70 10.51 5.15
CA SER A 104 3.39 11.62 5.83
C SER A 104 3.64 11.30 7.30
N THR A 105 2.65 10.73 7.99
CA THR A 105 2.78 10.37 9.42
C THR A 105 3.88 9.32 9.61
N ALA A 106 3.93 8.30 8.75
CA ALA A 106 4.99 7.28 8.80
C ALA A 106 6.38 7.89 8.56
N CYS A 107 6.49 8.82 7.60
CA CYS A 107 7.74 9.54 7.35
C CYS A 107 8.18 10.36 8.57
N ASP A 108 7.27 11.13 9.17
CA ASP A 108 7.55 11.99 10.32
C ASP A 108 7.97 11.19 11.55
N MET A 109 7.41 9.98 11.72
CA MET A 109 7.73 9.07 12.82
C MET A 109 8.91 8.12 12.50
N GLY A 110 9.41 8.11 11.26
CA GLY A 110 10.48 7.20 10.83
C GLY A 110 10.05 5.73 10.75
N VAL A 111 8.76 5.45 10.60
CA VAL A 111 8.24 4.08 10.45
C VAL A 111 8.35 3.65 8.98
N PRO A 112 9.06 2.55 8.66
CA PRO A 112 9.17 2.06 7.29
C PRO A 112 7.81 1.76 6.64
N LEU A 113 7.57 2.31 5.46
CA LEU A 113 6.33 2.13 4.70
C LEU A 113 6.59 1.43 3.37
N TYR A 114 5.88 0.34 3.14
CA TYR A 114 5.97 -0.45 1.91
C TYR A 114 4.65 -0.46 1.15
N LEU A 115 4.71 -0.25 -0.17
CA LEU A 115 3.58 -0.56 -1.05
C LEU A 115 3.67 -2.01 -1.51
N VAL A 116 2.55 -2.73 -1.44
CA VAL A 116 2.43 -4.10 -1.95
C VAL A 116 1.55 -4.09 -3.20
N ALA A 117 2.15 -4.43 -4.34
CA ALA A 117 1.50 -4.37 -5.64
C ALA A 117 1.99 -5.50 -6.56
N SER A 118 1.13 -6.00 -7.44
CA SER A 118 1.62 -6.74 -8.61
C SER A 118 2.19 -5.76 -9.64
N VAL A 119 3.19 -6.21 -10.40
CA VAL A 119 3.75 -5.41 -11.51
C VAL A 119 2.73 -5.01 -12.56
N GLU A 120 1.58 -5.70 -12.67
CA GLU A 120 0.50 -5.34 -13.58
C GLU A 120 -0.10 -3.96 -13.29
N LYS A 121 0.11 -3.45 -12.07
CA LYS A 121 -0.33 -2.11 -11.64
C LYS A 121 0.67 -1.01 -12.01
N VAL A 122 1.83 -1.37 -12.58
CA VAL A 122 2.81 -0.40 -13.05
C VAL A 122 2.37 0.12 -14.41
N LEU A 123 2.16 1.43 -14.50
CA LEU A 123 1.65 2.11 -15.66
C LEU A 123 2.71 3.02 -16.28
N PRO A 124 2.80 3.06 -17.62
CA PRO A 124 3.59 4.08 -18.29
C PRO A 124 3.05 5.48 -17.99
N GLY A 125 3.94 6.47 -17.94
CA GLY A 125 3.65 7.85 -17.52
C GLY A 125 2.33 8.42 -18.07
N PRO A 126 2.10 8.42 -19.40
CA PRO A 126 0.86 8.97 -19.96
C PRO A 126 -0.44 8.27 -19.51
N LEU A 127 -0.39 6.96 -19.25
CA LEU A 127 -1.56 6.24 -18.72
C LEU A 127 -1.73 6.49 -17.22
N PHE A 128 -0.63 6.59 -16.49
CA PHE A 128 -0.65 6.96 -15.08
C PHE A 128 -1.24 8.37 -14.89
N ASP A 129 -0.82 9.36 -15.69
CA ASP A 129 -1.34 10.72 -15.61
C ASP A 129 -2.86 10.77 -15.85
N ARG A 130 -3.36 9.95 -16.78
CA ARG A 130 -4.80 9.80 -17.00
C ARG A 130 -5.51 9.14 -15.81
N ALA A 131 -4.89 8.13 -15.20
CA ALA A 131 -5.42 7.49 -14.01
C ALA A 131 -5.48 8.45 -12.82
N VAL A 132 -4.47 9.32 -12.66
CA VAL A 132 -4.46 10.40 -11.66
C VAL A 132 -5.64 11.34 -11.90
N LEU A 133 -5.80 11.85 -13.13
CA LEU A 133 -6.89 12.75 -13.47
C LEU A 133 -8.26 12.11 -13.21
N ALA A 134 -8.48 10.87 -13.65
CA ALA A 134 -9.73 10.17 -13.44
C ALA A 134 -10.02 9.89 -11.96
N GLY A 135 -9.03 9.36 -11.22
CA GLY A 135 -9.20 8.98 -9.82
C GLY A 135 -9.40 10.18 -8.88
N SER A 136 -8.71 11.30 -9.16
CA SER A 136 -8.85 12.52 -8.36
C SER A 136 -10.20 13.23 -8.59
N MET A 137 -10.82 13.08 -9.77
CA MET A 137 -12.15 13.65 -10.02
C MET A 137 -13.25 12.99 -9.18
N GLU A 138 -13.08 11.72 -8.82
CA GLU A 138 -14.02 10.98 -7.97
C GLU A 138 -13.74 11.20 -6.48
N GLY A 139 -12.60 11.78 -6.11
CA GLY A 139 -12.21 12.03 -4.72
C GLY A 139 -11.91 10.78 -3.89
N ARG A 140 -11.93 9.59 -4.52
CA ARG A 140 -11.66 8.29 -3.88
C ARG A 140 -10.18 7.95 -3.86
N TYR A 141 -9.40 8.48 -4.81
CA TYR A 141 -7.99 8.19 -4.93
C TYR A 141 -7.13 9.46 -4.95
N GLU A 142 -5.94 9.34 -4.38
CA GLU A 142 -4.93 10.39 -4.33
C GLU A 142 -3.53 9.84 -4.65
N PRO A 143 -2.62 10.68 -5.15
CA PRO A 143 -1.25 10.28 -5.39
C PRO A 143 -0.41 10.33 -4.11
N ILE A 144 0.39 9.30 -3.87
CA ILE A 144 1.46 9.27 -2.87
C ILE A 144 2.83 9.25 -3.58
N PRO A 145 3.78 10.14 -3.24
CA PRO A 145 5.09 10.17 -3.89
C PRO A 145 5.89 8.91 -3.60
N LEU A 146 6.53 8.31 -4.62
CA LEU A 146 7.36 7.11 -4.42
C LEU A 146 8.53 7.38 -3.48
N ARG A 147 9.07 8.60 -3.51
CA ARG A 147 10.18 9.04 -2.64
C ARG A 147 9.86 9.00 -1.14
N ASP A 148 8.59 8.97 -0.77
CA ASP A 148 8.13 8.92 0.62
C ASP A 148 7.93 7.45 1.09
N LEU A 149 8.25 6.47 0.23
CA LEU A 149 8.16 5.06 0.52
C LEU A 149 9.53 4.47 0.86
N THR A 150 9.56 3.47 1.73
CA THR A 150 10.75 2.64 1.92
C THR A 150 11.01 1.78 0.68
N ALA A 151 9.97 1.12 0.17
CA ALA A 151 10.07 0.27 -1.01
C ALA A 151 8.70 -0.15 -1.58
N VAL A 152 8.72 -0.68 -2.81
CA VAL A 152 7.60 -1.37 -3.45
C VAL A 152 7.87 -2.87 -3.47
N VAL A 153 6.98 -3.64 -2.88
CA VAL A 153 7.01 -5.10 -2.84
C VAL A 153 6.17 -5.65 -3.98
N THR A 154 6.81 -6.46 -4.82
CA THR A 154 6.19 -7.14 -5.97
C THR A 154 6.29 -8.66 -5.82
N GLU A 155 5.71 -9.39 -6.77
CA GLU A 155 5.91 -10.83 -6.92
C GLU A 155 7.35 -11.22 -7.28
N PHE A 156 8.14 -10.29 -7.85
CA PHE A 156 9.52 -10.54 -8.27
C PHE A 156 10.58 -10.09 -7.27
N GLY A 157 10.20 -9.30 -6.27
CA GLY A 157 11.15 -8.78 -5.30
C GLY A 157 10.72 -7.45 -4.70
N VAL A 158 11.63 -6.90 -3.90
CA VAL A 158 11.49 -5.58 -3.28
C VAL A 158 12.27 -4.57 -4.12
N LEU A 159 11.58 -3.58 -4.65
CA LEU A 159 12.14 -2.49 -5.45
C LEU A 159 12.24 -1.24 -4.58
N ASN A 160 13.38 -0.56 -4.61
CA ASN A 160 13.46 0.78 -4.04
C ASN A 160 12.61 1.77 -4.88
N PRO A 161 12.31 2.98 -4.36
CA PRO A 161 11.49 3.96 -5.08
C PRO A 161 11.98 4.30 -6.49
N GLU A 162 13.29 4.44 -6.67
CA GLU A 162 13.90 4.78 -7.96
C GLU A 162 13.72 3.67 -9.00
N ALA A 163 13.94 2.41 -8.59
CA ALA A 163 13.73 1.24 -9.45
C ALA A 163 12.26 1.05 -9.81
N ALA A 164 11.34 1.28 -8.86
CA ALA A 164 9.91 1.24 -9.12
C ALA A 164 9.47 2.31 -10.14
N GLY A 165 9.98 3.54 -9.98
CA GLY A 165 9.73 4.62 -10.94
C GLY A 165 10.34 4.36 -12.32
N SER A 166 11.54 3.78 -12.37
CA SER A 166 12.21 3.42 -13.62
C SER A 166 11.44 2.35 -14.39
N LEU A 167 10.91 1.34 -13.70
CA LEU A 167 10.06 0.32 -14.31
C LEU A 167 8.85 0.95 -15.01
N ALA A 168 8.22 1.94 -14.39
CA ALA A 168 7.10 2.67 -15.01
C ALA A 168 7.55 3.56 -16.18
N ALA A 169 8.71 4.20 -16.08
CA ALA A 169 9.24 5.08 -17.12
C ALA A 169 9.66 4.34 -18.40
N GLU A 170 10.10 3.09 -18.27
CA GLU A 170 10.55 2.25 -19.39
C GLU A 170 9.39 1.57 -20.16
N LEU A 171 8.18 1.55 -19.59
CA LEU A 171 7.03 0.98 -20.28
C LEU A 171 6.63 1.83 -21.48
N GLU A 172 6.57 1.21 -22.65
CA GLU A 172 6.05 1.85 -23.86
C GLU A 172 4.51 1.81 -23.85
N VAL A 173 3.91 2.94 -24.20
CA VAL A 173 2.47 2.99 -24.48
C VAL A 173 2.27 2.62 -25.95
N ALA A 174 1.41 1.63 -26.21
CA ALA A 174 1.01 1.33 -27.58
C ALA A 174 0.45 2.60 -28.25
N PRO A 175 0.79 2.91 -29.53
CA PRO A 175 0.41 4.16 -30.21
C PRO A 175 -1.08 4.53 -30.13
N GLN A 176 -1.95 3.52 -30.04
CA GLN A 176 -3.40 3.64 -29.97
C GLN A 176 -3.89 4.07 -28.58
N LEU A 177 -3.09 3.82 -27.54
CA LEU A 177 -3.36 4.19 -26.15
C LEU A 177 -2.61 5.46 -25.74
N SER A 178 -1.59 5.89 -26.48
CA SER A 178 -0.85 7.12 -26.24
C SER A 178 -1.54 8.39 -26.74
N GLY A 179 -2.80 8.29 -27.18
CA GLY A 179 -3.51 9.31 -27.96
C GLY A 179 -3.26 10.77 -27.56
N GLY A 180 -2.97 11.59 -28.58
CA GLY A 180 -3.06 13.05 -28.51
C GLY A 180 -4.49 13.57 -28.56
#